data_AF-A0A2U1WSA5-F1
#
_entry.id   AF-A0A2U1WSA5-F1
#
_cell.length_a   1.000
_cell.length_b   1.000
_cell.length_c   1.000
_cell.angle_alpha   90.00
_cell.angle_beta   90.00
_cell.angle_gamma   90.00
#
_symmetry.space_group_name_H-M   'P 1'
#
loop_
_entity.id
_entity.type
_entity.pdbx_description
1 polymer ?
#
loop_
_entity_poly.entity_id
_entity_poly.type
_entity_poly.pdbx_seq_one_letter_code
_entity_poly.pdbx_strand_id
1 'polypeptide(L)'
;MGVFGRILAALAALACLAAGPALAEGKRVALVLGIGAYRNAAPLANPTNDARAIADALNAAGFELIGGGPQVDLDRAGIEKAIRAFGTKLVGADVGLFFYAGHGIQVQGSNYLVPVTANVAREADVRYELVDVNLVIEEMTLADSRLNIVILDACRNNPFGGRGLRSAGSGLAQMQAPAGTIIAYATQPGAVAADGAGSNSPYTEVLSKAVLTPGGTVFDVFNDVGVAVKRNTAGVQQPWVSSSPIEGRFYFLGPTTITPPPAAADKEVVFWDSVKGSSNPRMFEAYLKQFPQGTFAALAETRLAELSAAPAPASAPRAEAPVPAPVQIAVAAPPAPPAPMVRLFDAAAIPYVSPKARETLGRFASLPSPKALAISPKGNYAYVSNTTQTRTAEDVRRSALQHCQLNAGSPCTLYAVDDAVLLDSPVAFAPMPVEIPGSGLFDPAKVPFVSDRTREVGMVKYRQNPGHKALALTPTGRWAAVWARKSIDDAREAVLERCEELSGKAECTIYAVNDAVVFDEER
;
A
#
# COMPACT_ATOMS: atom_id res chain seq x y z
N MET A 1 1.85 -23.36 64.60
CA MET A 1 1.78 -22.97 63.18
C MET A 1 0.33 -23.05 62.74
N GLY A 2 -0.37 -21.91 62.81
CA GLY A 2 -1.83 -21.85 62.82
C GLY A 2 -2.47 -21.94 61.44
N VAL A 3 -3.70 -22.44 61.44
CA VAL A 3 -4.64 -22.64 60.33
C VAL A 3 -4.75 -21.43 59.37
N PHE A 4 -4.47 -20.23 59.87
CA PHE A 4 -4.41 -18.98 59.09
C PHE A 4 -3.37 -18.95 57.97
N GLY A 5 -2.23 -19.65 58.12
CA GLY A 5 -1.20 -19.71 57.07
C GLY A 5 -1.61 -20.54 55.85
N ARG A 6 -2.57 -21.46 56.00
CA ARG A 6 -3.06 -22.31 54.92
C ARG A 6 -4.17 -21.67 54.09
N ILE A 7 -4.90 -20.70 54.65
CA ILE A 7 -5.99 -20.00 53.96
C ILE A 7 -5.44 -18.89 53.03
N LEU A 8 -4.36 -18.20 53.43
CA LEU A 8 -3.71 -17.22 52.54
C LEU A 8 -3.02 -17.88 51.33
N ALA A 9 -2.48 -19.09 51.49
CA ALA A 9 -1.87 -19.83 50.38
C ALA A 9 -2.92 -20.28 49.34
N ALA A 10 -4.15 -20.58 49.77
CA ALA A 10 -5.24 -20.96 48.88
C ALA A 10 -5.85 -19.77 48.10
N LEU A 11 -5.84 -18.56 48.67
CA LEU A 11 -6.32 -17.34 47.99
C LEU A 11 -5.30 -16.75 47.01
N ALA A 12 -4.00 -16.91 47.26
CA ALA A 12 -2.95 -16.53 46.31
C ALA A 12 -2.88 -17.46 45.08
N ALA A 13 -3.27 -18.73 45.24
CA ALA A 13 -3.36 -19.69 44.14
C ALA A 13 -4.60 -19.48 43.24
N LEU A 14 -5.65 -18.82 43.75
CA LEU A 14 -6.87 -18.53 42.98
C LEU A 14 -6.81 -17.20 42.20
N ALA A 15 -5.90 -16.29 42.56
CA ALA A 15 -5.68 -15.02 41.87
C ALA A 15 -4.79 -15.13 40.62
N CYS A 16 -4.12 -16.27 40.39
CA CYS A 16 -3.31 -16.52 39.19
C CYS A 16 -4.10 -17.08 37.98
N LEU A 17 -5.42 -17.21 38.06
CA LEU A 17 -6.26 -17.85 37.03
C LEU A 17 -7.22 -16.90 36.30
N ALA A 18 -7.07 -15.58 36.47
CA ALA A 18 -7.90 -14.58 35.78
C ALA A 18 -7.10 -13.67 34.83
N ALA A 19 -6.00 -14.15 34.26
CA ALA A 19 -5.53 -13.62 32.98
C ALA A 19 -6.52 -14.11 31.91
N GLY A 20 -7.61 -13.36 31.71
CA GLY A 20 -8.46 -13.55 30.54
C GLY A 20 -7.61 -13.49 29.27
N PRO A 21 -8.00 -14.21 28.20
CA PRO A 21 -7.22 -14.20 26.97
C PRO A 21 -7.08 -12.75 26.52
N ALA A 22 -5.83 -12.29 26.39
CA ALA A 22 -5.54 -11.16 25.53
C ALA A 22 -6.33 -11.38 24.24
N LEU A 23 -7.09 -10.37 23.81
CA LEU A 23 -7.89 -10.40 22.58
C LEU A 23 -7.11 -11.19 21.53
N ALA A 24 -7.61 -12.38 21.17
CA ALA A 24 -6.86 -13.32 20.37
C ALA A 24 -6.49 -12.63 19.05
N GLU A 25 -5.22 -12.21 18.94
CA GLU A 25 -4.67 -11.77 17.67
C GLU A 25 -4.79 -12.97 16.73
N GLY A 26 -5.45 -12.77 15.59
CA GLY A 26 -5.67 -13.81 14.60
C GLY A 26 -4.38 -14.56 14.23
N LYS A 27 -4.48 -15.84 13.84
CA LYS A 27 -3.32 -16.71 13.62
C LYS A 27 -2.40 -16.12 12.54
N ARG A 28 -1.15 -15.83 12.90
CA ARG A 28 -0.12 -15.23 12.01
C ARG A 28 0.96 -16.26 11.71
N VAL A 29 1.29 -16.47 10.44
CA VAL A 29 2.29 -17.46 10.02
C VAL A 29 3.32 -16.77 9.13
N ALA A 30 4.61 -17.06 9.34
CA ALA A 30 5.67 -16.53 8.49
C ALA A 30 6.68 -17.58 8.00
N LEU A 31 7.11 -17.45 6.75
CA LEU A 31 8.26 -18.14 6.19
C LEU A 31 9.37 -17.13 5.92
N VAL A 32 10.54 -17.34 6.52
CA VAL A 32 11.70 -16.43 6.43
C VAL A 32 12.88 -17.17 5.84
N LEU A 33 13.32 -16.76 4.65
CA LEU A 33 14.41 -17.37 3.90
C LEU A 33 15.62 -16.42 3.81
N GLY A 34 16.84 -16.93 4.01
CA GLY A 34 18.09 -16.19 3.84
C GLY A 34 19.15 -17.02 3.13
N ILE A 35 19.51 -16.67 1.90
CA ILE A 35 20.45 -17.44 1.09
C ILE A 35 21.68 -16.59 0.76
N GLY A 36 22.85 -16.95 1.30
CA GLY A 36 24.10 -16.22 1.16
C GLY A 36 25.29 -17.06 0.70
N ALA A 37 25.34 -18.35 1.03
CA ALA A 37 26.49 -19.23 0.80
C ALA A 37 26.50 -19.90 -0.59
N TYR A 38 26.23 -19.13 -1.65
CA TYR A 38 26.09 -19.66 -3.02
C TYR A 38 27.30 -20.47 -3.49
N ARG A 39 27.05 -21.66 -4.05
CA ARG A 39 28.12 -22.55 -4.53
C ARG A 39 28.64 -22.19 -5.91
N ASN A 40 27.78 -21.65 -6.79
CA ASN A 40 28.09 -21.39 -8.20
C ASN A 40 27.84 -19.92 -8.62
N ALA A 41 27.66 -19.03 -7.64
CA ALA A 41 27.42 -17.60 -7.78
C ALA A 41 28.21 -16.84 -6.69
N ALA A 42 28.34 -15.52 -6.82
CA ALA A 42 29.03 -14.72 -5.82
C ALA A 42 28.30 -14.82 -4.47
N PRO A 43 29.00 -15.17 -3.37
CA PRO A 43 28.39 -15.25 -2.04
C PRO A 43 27.96 -13.86 -1.55
N LEU A 44 26.94 -13.82 -0.70
CA LEU A 44 26.46 -12.62 -0.02
C LEU A 44 26.64 -12.79 1.49
N ALA A 45 27.17 -11.77 2.16
CA ALA A 45 27.48 -11.84 3.58
C ALA A 45 26.26 -11.65 4.50
N ASN A 46 25.27 -10.88 4.06
CA ASN A 46 24.18 -10.39 4.91
C ASN A 46 22.91 -11.26 4.95
N PRO A 47 22.50 -12.02 3.90
CA PRO A 47 21.19 -12.68 3.87
C PRO A 47 20.86 -13.58 5.07
N THR A 48 21.85 -14.30 5.59
CA THR A 48 21.69 -15.18 6.76
C THR A 48 21.44 -14.36 8.04
N ASN A 49 22.08 -13.19 8.17
CA ASN A 49 21.85 -12.26 9.28
C ASN A 49 20.49 -11.56 9.12
N ASP A 50 20.17 -11.15 7.89
CA ASP A 50 18.91 -10.47 7.57
C ASP A 50 17.71 -11.36 7.92
N ALA A 51 17.74 -12.63 7.47
CA ALA A 51 16.71 -13.61 7.80
C ALA A 51 16.60 -13.83 9.32
N ARG A 52 17.71 -13.85 10.05
CA ARG A 52 17.69 -13.98 11.52
C ARG A 52 17.04 -12.77 12.18
N ALA A 53 17.44 -11.56 11.81
CA ALA A 53 16.89 -10.32 12.38
C ALA A 53 15.37 -10.21 12.14
N ILE A 54 14.91 -10.58 10.95
CA ILE A 54 13.48 -10.58 10.60
C ILE A 54 12.72 -11.70 11.30
N ALA A 55 13.28 -12.92 11.37
CA ALA A 55 12.66 -14.01 12.10
C ALA A 55 12.47 -13.66 13.59
N ASP A 56 13.50 -13.11 14.23
CA ASP A 56 13.43 -12.70 15.63
C ASP A 56 12.38 -11.61 15.85
N ALA A 57 12.33 -10.60 14.97
CA ALA A 57 11.33 -9.53 15.03
C ALA A 57 9.89 -10.04 14.82
N LEU A 58 9.68 -10.91 13.83
CA LEU A 58 8.35 -11.47 13.54
C LEU A 58 7.87 -12.41 14.64
N ASN A 59 8.75 -13.24 15.20
CA ASN A 59 8.43 -14.08 16.35
C ASN A 59 8.05 -13.23 17.56
N ALA A 60 8.79 -12.13 17.83
CA ALA A 60 8.43 -11.17 18.87
C ALA A 60 7.10 -10.43 18.59
N ALA A 61 6.72 -10.28 17.32
CA ALA A 61 5.42 -9.75 16.87
C ALA A 61 4.30 -10.82 16.76
N GLY A 62 4.53 -12.02 17.32
CA GLY A 62 3.51 -13.07 17.43
C GLY A 62 3.31 -13.94 16.19
N PHE A 63 4.23 -13.94 15.23
CA PHE A 63 4.18 -14.85 14.08
C PHE A 63 4.70 -16.25 14.44
N GLU A 64 3.96 -17.27 14.02
CA GLU A 64 4.46 -18.65 14.00
C GLU A 64 5.38 -18.85 12.80
N LEU A 65 6.66 -19.15 13.06
CA LEU A 65 7.66 -19.33 12.02
C LEU A 65 7.69 -20.76 11.47
N ILE A 66 7.65 -20.90 10.14
CA ILE A 66 7.86 -22.18 9.47
C ILE A 66 9.27 -22.71 9.77
N GLY A 67 9.34 -23.93 10.29
CA GLY A 67 10.59 -24.55 10.73
C GLY A 67 11.14 -23.99 12.05
N GLY A 68 10.39 -23.15 12.76
CA GLY A 68 10.74 -22.63 14.09
C GLY A 68 11.77 -21.50 14.10
N GLY A 69 12.13 -20.94 12.95
CA GLY A 69 13.17 -19.94 12.82
C GLY A 69 13.49 -19.62 11.35
N PRO A 70 14.54 -18.81 11.08
CA PRO A 70 14.97 -18.52 9.73
C PRO A 70 15.48 -19.80 9.05
N GLN A 71 15.07 -20.02 7.80
CA GLN A 71 15.59 -21.12 6.97
C GLN A 71 16.68 -20.57 6.05
N VAL A 72 17.91 -21.05 6.23
CA VAL A 72 19.08 -20.43 5.60
C VAL A 72 19.79 -21.39 4.65
N ASP A 73 20.35 -20.85 3.58
CA ASP A 73 21.17 -21.56 2.59
C ASP A 73 20.53 -22.87 2.08
N LEU A 74 19.21 -22.85 1.89
CA LEU A 74 18.47 -23.97 1.33
C LEU A 74 18.79 -24.18 -0.16
N ASP A 75 18.82 -25.44 -0.58
CA ASP A 75 18.78 -25.82 -1.98
C ASP A 75 17.35 -25.71 -2.55
N ARG A 76 17.19 -25.98 -3.85
CA ARG A 76 15.90 -25.83 -4.54
C ARG A 76 14.80 -26.67 -3.90
N ALA A 77 15.12 -27.94 -3.60
CA ALA A 77 14.16 -28.86 -2.99
C ALA A 77 13.78 -28.42 -1.56
N GLY A 78 14.74 -27.90 -0.81
CA GLY A 78 14.53 -27.32 0.52
C GLY A 78 13.59 -26.12 0.47
N ILE A 79 13.81 -25.17 -0.45
CA ILE A 79 12.95 -24.00 -0.63
C ILE A 79 11.52 -24.43 -0.99
N GLU A 80 11.35 -25.30 -1.99
CA GLU A 80 10.03 -25.80 -2.37
C GLU A 80 9.32 -26.54 -1.22
N LYS A 81 10.05 -27.32 -0.42
CA LYS A 81 9.50 -27.98 0.76
C LYS A 81 9.04 -26.97 1.81
N ALA A 82 9.82 -25.91 2.03
CA ALA A 82 9.47 -24.85 2.96
C ALA A 82 8.22 -24.07 2.49
N ILE A 83 8.11 -23.77 1.20
CA ILE A 83 6.94 -23.11 0.59
C ILE A 83 5.68 -23.98 0.74
N ARG A 84 5.75 -25.29 0.46
CA ARG A 84 4.60 -26.19 0.68
C ARG A 84 4.20 -26.30 2.16
N ALA A 85 5.18 -26.34 3.06
CA ALA A 85 4.92 -26.34 4.50
C ALA A 85 4.27 -25.03 4.95
N PHE A 86 4.68 -23.90 4.36
CA PHE A 86 4.07 -22.60 4.57
C PHE A 86 2.60 -22.57 4.12
N GLY A 87 2.30 -22.95 2.87
CA GLY A 87 0.93 -23.03 2.36
C GLY A 87 0.02 -23.92 3.19
N THR A 88 0.51 -25.11 3.58
CA THR A 88 -0.23 -26.01 4.48
C THR A 88 -0.56 -25.35 5.82
N LYS A 89 0.37 -24.56 6.36
CA LYS A 89 0.21 -23.91 7.66
C LYS A 89 -0.66 -22.65 7.59
N LEU A 90 -0.71 -21.98 6.44
CA LEU A 90 -1.53 -20.80 6.19
C LEU A 90 -3.03 -21.09 6.20
N VAL A 91 -3.47 -22.33 6.00
CA VAL A 91 -4.90 -22.68 6.08
C VAL A 91 -5.46 -22.25 7.45
N GLY A 92 -6.46 -21.36 7.42
CA GLY A 92 -7.08 -20.75 8.60
C GLY A 92 -6.20 -19.73 9.35
N ALA A 93 -5.11 -19.25 8.73
CA ALA A 93 -4.34 -18.12 9.23
C ALA A 93 -4.94 -16.80 8.73
N ASP A 94 -5.00 -15.79 9.61
CA ASP A 94 -5.43 -14.44 9.27
C ASP A 94 -4.35 -13.70 8.47
N VAL A 95 -3.08 -13.94 8.78
CA VAL A 95 -1.95 -13.25 8.15
C VAL A 95 -0.88 -14.25 7.74
N GLY A 96 -0.51 -14.22 6.46
CA GLY A 96 0.65 -14.89 5.92
C GLY A 96 1.76 -13.91 5.58
N LEU A 97 2.99 -14.16 6.03
CA LEU A 97 4.14 -13.35 5.67
C LEU A 97 5.29 -14.20 5.10
N PHE A 98 5.75 -13.84 3.91
CA PHE A 98 6.96 -14.41 3.31
C PHE A 98 8.06 -13.35 3.27
N PHE A 99 9.24 -13.70 3.77
CA PHE A 99 10.45 -12.87 3.65
C PHE A 99 11.55 -13.65 2.94
N TYR A 100 12.25 -13.00 2.02
CA TYR A 100 13.42 -13.54 1.36
C TYR A 100 14.55 -12.52 1.30
N ALA A 101 15.74 -12.93 1.74
CA ALA A 101 17.00 -12.24 1.51
C ALA A 101 17.96 -13.12 0.68
N GLY A 102 18.59 -12.55 -0.35
CA GLY A 102 19.52 -13.27 -1.22
C GLY A 102 19.64 -12.69 -2.64
N HIS A 103 20.18 -13.45 -3.59
CA HIS A 103 20.12 -13.12 -5.00
C HIS A 103 18.71 -13.35 -5.53
N GLY A 104 18.20 -12.41 -6.32
CA GLY A 104 16.95 -12.57 -7.05
C GLY A 104 17.16 -12.20 -8.50
N ILE A 105 16.61 -13.01 -9.42
CA ILE A 105 16.72 -12.71 -10.85
C ILE A 105 15.35 -12.59 -11.50
N GLN A 106 15.29 -11.73 -12.52
CA GLN A 106 14.13 -11.61 -13.39
C GLN A 106 14.42 -12.26 -14.73
N VAL A 107 13.52 -13.13 -15.20
CA VAL A 107 13.55 -13.72 -16.54
C VAL A 107 12.15 -13.64 -17.13
N GLN A 108 12.01 -13.00 -18.29
CA GLN A 108 10.75 -12.83 -19.03
C GLN A 108 9.59 -12.22 -18.20
N GLY A 109 9.89 -11.35 -17.24
CA GLY A 109 8.88 -10.72 -16.38
C GLY A 109 8.54 -11.48 -15.10
N SER A 110 9.04 -12.71 -14.93
CA SER A 110 8.90 -13.47 -13.68
C SER A 110 10.12 -13.29 -12.77
N ASN A 111 9.87 -13.28 -11.46
CA ASN A 111 10.89 -13.19 -10.43
C ASN A 111 11.24 -14.57 -9.88
N TYR A 112 12.53 -14.84 -9.73
CA TYR A 112 13.03 -16.11 -9.24
C TYR A 112 13.93 -15.91 -8.02
N LEU A 113 13.72 -16.76 -7.01
CA LEU A 113 14.62 -16.96 -5.89
C LEU A 113 15.78 -17.85 -6.35
N VAL A 114 16.99 -17.57 -5.89
CA VAL A 114 18.19 -18.34 -6.25
C VAL A 114 18.55 -19.26 -5.09
N PRO A 115 18.40 -20.59 -5.23
CA PRO A 115 18.88 -21.55 -4.23
C PRO A 115 20.40 -21.56 -4.06
N VAL A 116 20.89 -22.04 -2.91
CA VAL A 116 22.34 -22.09 -2.61
C VAL A 116 23.15 -22.90 -3.63
N THR A 117 22.52 -23.93 -4.22
CA THR A 117 23.14 -24.86 -5.18
C THR A 117 22.96 -24.44 -6.64
N ALA A 118 22.17 -23.40 -6.92
CA ALA A 118 21.75 -23.05 -8.27
C ALA A 118 22.94 -22.90 -9.22
N ASN A 119 22.89 -23.57 -10.37
CA ASN A 119 23.92 -23.47 -11.39
C ASN A 119 23.30 -23.22 -12.77
N VAL A 120 22.96 -21.97 -13.04
CA VAL A 120 22.35 -21.61 -14.32
C VAL A 120 23.43 -21.43 -15.39
N ALA A 121 23.41 -22.26 -16.43
CA ALA A 121 24.35 -22.18 -17.55
C ALA A 121 23.74 -21.57 -18.81
N ARG A 122 22.41 -21.64 -18.96
CA ARG A 122 21.62 -21.07 -20.06
C ARG A 122 20.21 -20.72 -19.57
N GLU A 123 19.50 -19.87 -20.30
CA GLU A 123 18.16 -19.38 -19.91
C GLU A 123 17.15 -20.52 -19.65
N ALA A 124 17.22 -21.60 -20.42
CA ALA A 124 16.35 -22.76 -20.25
C ALA A 124 16.56 -23.51 -18.92
N ASP A 125 17.69 -23.31 -18.23
CA ASP A 125 17.95 -23.93 -16.91
C ASP A 125 17.21 -23.18 -15.79
N VAL A 126 16.75 -21.94 -16.01
CA VAL A 126 16.07 -21.09 -15.02
C VAL A 126 14.93 -21.83 -14.32
N ARG A 127 14.05 -22.48 -15.09
CA ARG A 127 12.89 -23.22 -14.56
C ARG A 127 13.27 -24.47 -13.77
N TYR A 128 14.47 -25.01 -13.97
CA TYR A 128 14.95 -26.24 -13.35
C TYR A 128 15.86 -25.98 -12.14
N GLU A 129 16.58 -24.86 -12.14
CA GLU A 129 17.59 -24.51 -11.14
C GLU A 129 17.05 -23.52 -10.09
N LEU A 130 16.05 -22.71 -10.45
CA LEU A 130 15.52 -21.64 -9.59
C LEU A 130 14.09 -21.92 -9.14
N VAL A 131 13.59 -21.07 -8.25
CA VAL A 131 12.22 -21.15 -7.70
C VAL A 131 11.47 -19.88 -8.05
N ASP A 132 10.35 -20.00 -8.75
CA ASP A 132 9.49 -18.86 -9.09
C ASP A 132 8.82 -18.30 -7.83
N VAL A 133 8.89 -16.99 -7.63
CA VAL A 133 8.24 -16.31 -6.49
C VAL A 133 6.73 -16.47 -6.53
N ASN A 134 6.13 -16.65 -7.71
CA ASN A 134 4.69 -16.89 -7.85
C ASN A 134 4.23 -18.15 -7.11
N LEU A 135 5.09 -19.16 -6.92
CA LEU A 135 4.74 -20.34 -6.12
C LEU A 135 4.36 -19.95 -4.68
N VAL A 136 5.02 -18.94 -4.10
CA VAL A 136 4.67 -18.43 -2.77
C VAL A 136 3.33 -17.72 -2.79
N ILE A 137 3.11 -16.87 -3.80
CA ILE A 137 1.88 -16.09 -3.97
C ILE A 137 0.68 -17.01 -4.21
N GLU A 138 0.86 -18.10 -4.97
CA GLU A 138 -0.15 -19.12 -5.22
C GLU A 138 -0.53 -19.85 -3.93
N GLU A 139 0.44 -20.32 -3.13
CA GLU A 139 0.15 -20.93 -1.82
C GLU A 139 -0.59 -19.97 -0.87
N MET A 140 -0.20 -18.69 -0.87
CA MET A 140 -0.86 -17.63 -0.10
C MET A 140 -2.29 -17.35 -0.57
N THR A 141 -2.52 -17.34 -1.88
CA THR A 141 -3.84 -17.11 -2.49
C THR A 141 -4.76 -18.30 -2.24
N LEU A 142 -4.24 -19.53 -2.36
CA LEU A 142 -4.99 -20.76 -2.12
C LEU A 142 -5.41 -20.91 -0.65
N ALA A 143 -4.61 -20.41 0.29
CA ALA A 143 -4.91 -20.46 1.71
C ALA A 143 -6.00 -19.46 2.15
N ASP A 144 -6.35 -18.49 1.31
CA ASP A 144 -7.38 -17.46 1.55
C ASP A 144 -7.18 -16.69 2.86
N SER A 145 -5.92 -16.38 3.20
CA SER A 145 -5.60 -15.54 4.36
C SER A 145 -6.08 -14.10 4.14
N ARG A 146 -6.59 -13.45 5.19
CA ARG A 146 -7.09 -12.06 5.13
C ARG A 146 -6.04 -11.05 4.68
N LEU A 147 -4.77 -11.33 4.98
CA LEU A 147 -3.64 -10.50 4.59
C LEU A 147 -2.44 -11.37 4.22
N ASN A 148 -1.92 -11.18 3.02
CA ASN A 148 -0.68 -11.77 2.53
C ASN A 148 0.39 -10.68 2.40
N ILE A 149 1.58 -10.91 2.95
CA ILE A 149 2.69 -9.96 2.91
C ILE A 149 3.91 -10.68 2.33
N VAL A 150 4.42 -10.21 1.20
CA VAL A 150 5.61 -10.75 0.54
C VAL A 150 6.70 -9.68 0.57
N ILE A 151 7.85 -9.97 1.19
CA ILE A 151 8.95 -9.04 1.36
C ILE A 151 10.19 -9.62 0.68
N LEU A 152 10.71 -8.89 -0.32
CA LEU A 152 11.85 -9.29 -1.12
C LEU A 152 13.03 -8.33 -0.88
N ASP A 153 13.94 -8.76 -0.01
CA ASP A 153 15.24 -8.12 0.23
C ASP A 153 16.33 -8.78 -0.63
N ALA A 154 16.08 -8.79 -1.93
CA ALA A 154 16.94 -9.46 -2.89
C ALA A 154 17.82 -8.48 -3.66
N CYS A 155 19.10 -8.80 -3.73
CA CYS A 155 20.03 -8.12 -4.63
C CYS A 155 19.63 -8.42 -6.07
N ARG A 156 19.50 -7.34 -6.82
CA ARG A 156 18.99 -7.25 -8.20
C ARG A 156 20.10 -7.40 -9.25
N ASN A 157 21.28 -7.82 -8.80
CA ASN A 157 22.43 -8.29 -9.57
C ASN A 157 22.11 -9.72 -10.03
N ASN A 158 22.19 -9.98 -11.34
CA ASN A 158 22.13 -11.35 -11.85
C ASN A 158 23.52 -12.00 -11.80
N PRO A 159 23.79 -12.93 -10.86
CA PRO A 159 25.11 -13.54 -10.73
C PRO A 159 25.47 -14.45 -11.92
N PHE A 160 24.51 -14.74 -12.80
CA PHE A 160 24.68 -15.57 -14.00
C PHE A 160 24.75 -14.75 -15.29
N GLY A 161 24.85 -13.41 -15.20
CA GLY A 161 24.83 -12.48 -16.35
C GLY A 161 25.85 -12.77 -17.45
N GLY A 162 27.03 -13.28 -17.08
CA GLY A 162 28.09 -13.66 -18.02
C GLY A 162 27.82 -14.96 -18.81
N ARG A 163 26.78 -15.73 -18.44
CA ARG A 163 26.47 -17.06 -18.99
C ARG A 163 25.28 -17.04 -19.95
N GLY A 164 25.08 -15.93 -20.65
CA GLY A 164 23.95 -15.75 -21.58
C GLY A 164 22.62 -15.38 -20.92
N LEU A 165 22.52 -15.41 -19.59
CA LEU A 165 21.41 -14.79 -18.84
C LEU A 165 21.63 -13.29 -18.66
N ARG A 166 21.74 -12.55 -19.77
CA ARG A 166 21.66 -11.09 -19.65
C ARG A 166 20.24 -10.77 -19.21
N SER A 167 20.04 -10.34 -17.96
CA SER A 167 18.72 -9.93 -17.50
C SER A 167 18.18 -8.87 -18.46
N ALA A 168 16.97 -9.08 -18.96
CA ALA A 168 16.29 -8.15 -19.86
C ALA A 168 15.98 -6.79 -19.16
N GLY A 169 16.13 -6.71 -17.83
CA GLY A 169 16.08 -5.50 -17.03
C GLY A 169 17.02 -5.59 -15.82
N SER A 170 17.41 -4.43 -15.28
CA SER A 170 18.14 -4.36 -14.01
C SER A 170 17.17 -4.68 -12.86
N GLY A 171 17.36 -5.83 -12.20
CA GLY A 171 16.62 -6.23 -11.02
C GLY A 171 15.33 -7.02 -11.18
N LEU A 172 14.51 -7.06 -10.12
CA LEU A 172 13.24 -7.80 -10.07
C LEU A 172 12.14 -7.07 -10.84
N ALA A 173 11.30 -7.84 -11.53
CA ALA A 173 10.06 -7.38 -12.11
C ALA A 173 9.13 -6.85 -11.01
N GLN A 174 8.36 -5.81 -11.32
CA GLN A 174 7.23 -5.45 -10.49
C GLN A 174 6.13 -6.48 -10.69
N MET A 175 5.74 -7.15 -9.61
CA MET A 175 4.59 -8.07 -9.58
C MET A 175 3.32 -7.30 -9.20
N GLN A 176 2.21 -7.66 -9.83
CA GLN A 176 0.89 -7.22 -9.42
C GLN A 176 0.51 -7.97 -8.14
N ALA A 177 0.12 -7.23 -7.10
CA ALA A 177 -0.35 -7.84 -5.85
C ALA A 177 -1.78 -8.38 -6.05
N PRO A 178 -2.04 -9.69 -5.80
CA PRO A 178 -3.39 -10.21 -5.72
C PRO A 178 -4.21 -9.51 -4.62
N ALA A 179 -5.52 -9.75 -4.59
CA ALA A 179 -6.37 -9.22 -3.52
C ALA A 179 -5.85 -9.62 -2.13
N GLY A 180 -6.02 -8.74 -1.14
CA GLY A 180 -5.49 -8.93 0.21
C GLY A 180 -3.97 -9.04 0.30
N THR A 181 -3.20 -8.64 -0.72
CA THR A 181 -1.75 -8.85 -0.76
C THR A 181 -0.95 -7.54 -0.78
N ILE A 182 0.15 -7.53 -0.03
CA ILE A 182 1.17 -6.49 -0.05
C ILE A 182 2.49 -7.14 -0.46
N ILE A 183 3.15 -6.57 -1.47
CA ILE A 183 4.47 -6.99 -1.94
C ILE A 183 5.45 -5.83 -1.76
N ALA A 184 6.38 -5.97 -0.83
CA ALA A 184 7.40 -4.98 -0.52
C ALA A 184 8.76 -5.40 -1.09
N TYR A 185 9.44 -4.46 -1.74
CA TYR A 185 10.76 -4.63 -2.34
C TYR A 185 11.75 -3.70 -1.63
N ALA A 186 12.97 -4.20 -1.38
CA ALA A 186 14.03 -3.39 -0.78
C ALA A 186 14.45 -2.18 -1.64
N THR A 187 14.14 -2.16 -2.95
CA THR A 187 14.40 -1.04 -3.85
C THR A 187 13.38 -0.96 -4.99
N GLN A 188 13.33 0.18 -5.69
CA GLN A 188 12.42 0.49 -6.79
C GLN A 188 12.61 -0.44 -8.00
N PRO A 189 11.55 -0.71 -8.78
CA PRO A 189 11.65 -1.43 -10.05
C PRO A 189 12.77 -0.85 -10.93
N GLY A 190 13.60 -1.70 -11.53
CA GLY A 190 14.72 -1.27 -12.37
C GLY A 190 16.03 -0.89 -11.64
N ALA A 191 16.01 -0.67 -10.32
CA ALA A 191 17.21 -0.27 -9.54
C ALA A 191 17.84 -1.46 -8.79
N VAL A 192 19.00 -1.29 -8.14
CA VAL A 192 19.66 -2.34 -7.33
C VAL A 192 19.65 -1.96 -5.85
N ALA A 193 19.41 -2.93 -4.96
CA ALA A 193 19.51 -2.75 -3.52
C ALA A 193 20.98 -2.82 -3.09
N ALA A 194 21.38 -1.99 -2.13
CA ALA A 194 22.73 -2.01 -1.61
C ALA A 194 22.87 -3.11 -0.56
N ASP A 195 24.00 -3.83 -0.56
CA ASP A 195 24.31 -4.77 0.53
C ASP A 195 24.55 -4.01 1.86
N GLY A 196 24.98 -2.75 1.80
CA GLY A 196 25.31 -1.94 2.97
C GLY A 196 26.70 -2.25 3.53
N ALA A 197 27.08 -1.54 4.59
CA ALA A 197 28.37 -1.72 5.29
C ALA A 197 28.24 -2.37 6.67
N GLY A 198 27.01 -2.67 7.11
CA GLY A 198 26.70 -3.28 8.39
C GLY A 198 26.55 -4.80 8.31
N SER A 199 26.14 -5.41 9.43
CA SER A 199 25.86 -6.85 9.52
C SER A 199 24.58 -7.28 8.81
N ASN A 200 23.66 -6.32 8.58
CA ASN A 200 22.40 -6.50 7.85
C ASN A 200 22.36 -5.57 6.63
N SER A 201 21.51 -5.88 5.66
CA SER A 201 21.16 -4.96 4.58
C SER A 201 20.55 -3.66 5.13
N PRO A 202 20.68 -2.52 4.42
CA PRO A 202 20.05 -1.27 4.83
C PRO A 202 18.52 -1.38 4.99
N TYR A 203 17.89 -2.26 4.21
CA TYR A 203 16.44 -2.48 4.29
C TYR A 203 16.06 -3.27 5.53
N THR A 204 16.70 -4.41 5.76
CA THR A 204 16.44 -5.28 6.91
C THR A 204 16.83 -4.61 8.24
N GLU A 205 17.90 -3.83 8.27
CA GLU A 205 18.33 -3.07 9.46
C GLU A 205 17.25 -2.13 9.98
N VAL A 206 16.45 -1.54 9.08
CA VAL A 206 15.35 -0.64 9.41
C VAL A 206 14.06 -1.43 9.64
N LEU A 207 13.74 -2.38 8.77
CA LEU A 207 12.49 -3.15 8.81
C LEU A 207 12.35 -3.96 10.11
N SER A 208 13.41 -4.65 10.53
CA SER A 208 13.41 -5.46 11.77
C SER A 208 13.05 -4.65 13.02
N LYS A 209 13.43 -3.36 13.06
CA LYS A 209 13.08 -2.43 14.14
C LYS A 209 11.66 -1.87 13.99
N ALA A 210 11.27 -1.53 12.76
CA ALA A 210 9.96 -0.94 12.48
C ALA A 210 8.80 -1.91 12.78
N VAL A 211 8.98 -3.21 12.51
CA VAL A 211 8.02 -4.27 12.87
C VAL A 211 7.74 -4.32 14.38
N LEU A 212 8.71 -3.91 15.20
CA LEU A 212 8.59 -3.89 16.66
C LEU A 212 8.13 -2.53 17.21
N THR A 213 7.71 -1.61 16.35
CA THR A 213 7.19 -0.30 16.77
C THR A 213 5.67 -0.39 16.95
N PRO A 214 5.14 -0.21 18.18
CA PRO A 214 3.70 -0.29 18.44
C PRO A 214 2.90 0.81 17.73
N GLY A 215 1.69 0.47 17.30
CA GLY A 215 0.66 1.42 16.88
C GLY A 215 0.76 1.92 15.43
N GLY A 216 1.81 1.57 14.69
CA GLY A 216 1.90 1.83 13.24
C GLY A 216 1.13 0.77 12.43
N THR A 217 0.31 1.20 11.47
CA THR A 217 -0.29 0.24 10.53
C THR A 217 0.78 -0.33 9.60
N VAL A 218 0.49 -1.45 8.94
CA VAL A 218 1.39 -2.08 7.96
C VAL A 218 1.87 -1.11 6.87
N PHE A 219 1.02 -0.21 6.40
CA PHE A 219 1.38 0.80 5.40
C PHE A 219 2.26 1.90 6.00
N ASP A 220 1.99 2.32 7.24
CA ASP A 220 2.85 3.28 7.96
C ASP A 220 4.26 2.69 8.14
N VAL A 221 4.34 1.42 8.59
CA VAL A 221 5.61 0.70 8.76
C VAL A 221 6.39 0.65 7.45
N PHE A 222 5.77 0.26 6.34
CA PHE A 222 6.48 0.21 5.06
C PHE A 222 6.87 1.59 4.53
N ASN A 223 6.03 2.62 4.74
CA ASN A 223 6.37 3.99 4.39
C ASN A 223 7.58 4.48 5.19
N ASP A 224 7.57 4.29 6.51
CA ASP A 224 8.63 4.74 7.41
C ASP A 224 9.95 4.02 7.12
N VAL A 225 9.89 2.71 6.83
CA VAL A 225 11.03 1.94 6.33
C VAL A 225 11.55 2.56 5.02
N GLY A 226 10.66 2.86 4.07
CA GLY A 226 11.02 3.51 2.81
C GLY A 226 11.76 4.83 3.00
N VAL A 227 11.22 5.72 3.84
CA VAL A 227 11.82 7.02 4.18
C VAL A 227 13.19 6.85 4.83
N ALA A 228 13.30 5.96 5.82
CA ALA A 228 14.54 5.75 6.55
C ALA A 228 15.62 5.11 5.67
N VAL A 229 15.29 4.13 4.83
CA VAL A 229 16.24 3.52 3.89
C VAL A 229 16.72 4.52 2.86
N LYS A 230 15.81 5.31 2.28
CA LYS A 230 16.17 6.38 1.34
C LYS A 230 17.15 7.38 1.97
N ARG A 231 16.90 7.78 3.22
CA ARG A 231 17.80 8.66 3.96
C ARG A 231 19.15 8.00 4.25
N ASN A 232 19.15 6.78 4.78
CA ASN A 232 20.35 6.06 5.20
C ASN A 232 21.26 5.67 4.01
N THR A 233 20.69 5.59 2.81
CA THR A 233 21.43 5.30 1.57
C THR A 233 21.67 6.55 0.71
N ALA A 234 21.46 7.75 1.26
CA ALA A 234 21.61 9.03 0.54
C ALA A 234 20.84 9.10 -0.80
N GLY A 235 19.68 8.45 -0.87
CA GLY A 235 18.81 8.40 -2.05
C GLY A 235 19.17 7.31 -3.07
N VAL A 236 20.21 6.52 -2.85
CA VAL A 236 20.62 5.43 -3.76
C VAL A 236 19.58 4.31 -3.80
N GLN A 237 19.01 3.96 -2.64
CA GLN A 237 18.02 2.91 -2.52
C GLN A 237 16.68 3.51 -2.11
N GLN A 238 15.63 3.18 -2.87
CA GLN A 238 14.27 3.63 -2.58
C GLN A 238 13.36 2.41 -2.53
N PRO A 239 13.00 1.89 -1.34
CA PRO A 239 12.08 0.78 -1.23
C PRO A 239 10.74 1.05 -1.92
N TRP A 240 10.10 -0.02 -2.38
CA TRP A 240 8.88 0.06 -3.18
C TRP A 240 7.84 -0.93 -2.67
N VAL A 241 6.58 -0.52 -2.69
CA VAL A 241 5.45 -1.36 -2.26
C VAL A 241 4.44 -1.44 -3.39
N SER A 242 4.06 -2.66 -3.74
CA SER A 242 2.90 -2.97 -4.58
C SER A 242 1.83 -3.56 -3.68
N SER A 243 0.61 -3.05 -3.71
CA SER A 243 -0.45 -3.54 -2.81
C SER A 243 -1.82 -3.50 -3.47
N SER A 244 -2.66 -4.45 -3.08
CA SER A 244 -4.11 -4.36 -3.25
C SER A 244 -4.73 -3.74 -1.98
N PRO A 245 -6.01 -3.33 -2.03
CA PRO A 245 -6.78 -3.08 -0.81
C PRO A 245 -6.72 -4.29 0.14
N ILE A 246 -6.65 -4.01 1.44
CA ILE A 246 -6.68 -4.99 2.52
C ILE A 246 -7.90 -4.72 3.41
N GLU A 247 -8.45 -5.75 4.03
CA GLU A 247 -9.60 -5.59 4.92
C GLU A 247 -9.17 -5.09 6.31
N GLY A 248 -9.63 -3.89 6.67
CA GLY A 248 -9.37 -3.29 7.97
C GLY A 248 -7.95 -2.75 8.10
N ARG A 249 -7.41 -2.79 9.32
CA ARG A 249 -6.06 -2.31 9.65
C ARG A 249 -5.26 -3.44 10.26
N PHE A 250 -4.05 -3.65 9.75
CA PHE A 250 -3.09 -4.59 10.34
C PHE A 250 -1.99 -3.82 11.05
N TYR A 251 -1.63 -4.31 12.24
CA TYR A 251 -0.54 -3.81 13.07
C TYR A 251 0.36 -4.99 13.39
N PHE A 252 1.67 -4.85 13.21
CA PHE A 252 2.62 -5.86 13.68
C PHE A 252 2.59 -5.94 15.21
N LEU A 253 2.61 -4.77 15.86
CA LEU A 253 2.30 -4.61 17.27
C LEU A 253 1.20 -3.56 17.42
N GLY A 254 0.08 -3.95 18.05
CA GLY A 254 -1.03 -3.04 18.31
C GLY A 254 -0.62 -1.82 19.16
N PRO A 255 -1.43 -0.74 19.18
CA PRO A 255 -1.15 0.40 20.04
C PRO A 255 -1.03 -0.06 21.49
N THR A 256 0.07 0.28 22.16
CA THR A 256 0.21 0.06 23.59
C THR A 256 -0.83 0.93 24.28
N THR A 257 -1.94 0.33 24.71
CA THR A 257 -2.82 0.97 25.68
C THR A 257 -1.98 1.18 26.93
N ILE A 258 -1.57 2.42 27.18
CA ILE A 258 -0.87 2.77 28.41
C ILE A 258 -1.91 2.65 29.52
N THR A 259 -2.09 1.45 30.06
CA THR A 259 -2.76 1.30 31.35
C THR A 259 -1.76 1.87 32.37
N PRO A 260 -2.09 2.98 33.06
CA PRO A 260 -1.15 3.53 34.05
C PRO A 260 -0.83 2.45 35.10
N PRO A 261 0.39 2.46 35.69
CA PRO A 261 0.78 1.45 36.68
C PRO A 261 -0.27 1.33 37.79
N PRO A 262 -0.50 0.13 38.37
CA PRO A 262 -1.52 -0.09 39.40
C PRO A 262 -1.45 0.92 40.56
N ALA A 263 -0.25 1.37 40.93
CA ALA A 263 -0.05 2.34 41.99
C ALA A 263 -0.55 3.77 41.68
N ALA A 264 -0.66 4.15 40.40
CA ALA A 264 -1.26 5.41 39.97
C ALA A 264 -2.79 5.26 39.85
N ALA A 265 -3.28 4.12 39.37
CA ALA A 265 -4.71 3.79 39.35
C ALA A 265 -5.30 3.74 40.77
N ASP A 266 -4.59 3.18 41.76
CA ASP A 266 -5.05 3.15 43.15
C ASP A 266 -5.19 4.55 43.75
N LYS A 267 -4.24 5.45 43.48
CA LYS A 267 -4.29 6.84 43.97
C LYS A 267 -5.34 7.67 43.25
N GLU A 268 -5.51 7.45 41.95
CA GLU A 268 -6.51 8.13 41.14
C GLU A 268 -7.92 7.71 41.54
N VAL A 269 -8.17 6.41 41.72
CA VAL A 269 -9.47 5.87 42.17
C VAL A 269 -9.83 6.38 43.56
N VAL A 270 -8.89 6.37 44.51
CA VAL A 270 -9.14 6.92 45.86
C VAL A 270 -9.44 8.42 45.83
N PHE A 271 -8.70 9.19 45.01
CA PHE A 271 -8.97 10.62 44.85
C PHE A 271 -10.34 10.85 44.18
N TRP A 272 -10.64 10.12 43.11
CA TRP A 272 -11.91 10.21 42.40
C TRP A 272 -13.09 9.84 43.30
N ASP A 273 -12.98 8.77 44.10
CA ASP A 273 -14.03 8.39 45.05
C ASP A 273 -14.31 9.48 46.09
N SER A 274 -13.30 10.25 46.49
CA SER A 274 -13.47 11.41 47.38
C SER A 274 -14.12 12.63 46.71
N VAL A 275 -14.06 12.73 45.38
CA VAL A 275 -14.51 13.93 44.62
C VAL A 275 -15.82 13.70 43.87
N LYS A 276 -16.12 12.48 43.41
CA LYS A 276 -17.24 12.18 42.49
C LYS A 276 -18.62 12.63 42.99
N GLY A 277 -18.82 12.69 44.31
CA GLY A 277 -20.06 13.17 44.95
C GLY A 277 -20.07 14.66 45.34
N SER A 278 -18.99 15.39 45.10
CA SER A 278 -18.84 16.79 45.51
C SER A 278 -19.67 17.73 44.62
N SER A 279 -20.19 18.80 45.22
CA SER A 279 -20.80 19.94 44.52
C SER A 279 -19.86 21.15 44.41
N ASN A 280 -18.60 21.01 44.84
CA ASN A 280 -17.60 22.08 44.79
C ASN A 280 -16.74 21.97 43.50
N PRO A 281 -16.85 22.92 42.56
CA PRO A 281 -16.10 22.88 41.29
C PRO A 281 -14.57 22.82 41.49
N ARG A 282 -14.05 23.44 42.55
CA ARG A 282 -12.60 23.43 42.85
C ARG A 282 -12.04 22.04 43.12
N MET A 283 -12.86 21.09 43.56
CA MET A 283 -12.43 19.71 43.80
C MET A 283 -12.18 18.96 42.48
N PHE A 284 -12.99 19.25 41.45
CA PHE A 284 -12.81 18.70 40.11
C PHE A 284 -11.65 19.36 39.38
N GLU A 285 -11.45 20.68 39.54
CA GLU A 285 -10.24 21.37 39.07
C GLU A 285 -8.96 20.79 39.68
N ALA A 286 -8.98 20.50 41.00
CA ALA A 286 -7.84 19.89 41.69
C ALA A 286 -7.57 18.46 41.19
N TYR A 287 -8.61 17.66 40.95
CA TYR A 287 -8.49 16.34 40.35
C TYR A 287 -7.87 16.42 38.93
N LEU A 288 -8.37 17.31 38.07
CA LEU A 288 -7.85 17.50 36.71
C LEU A 288 -6.40 18.02 36.67
N LYS A 289 -6.02 18.85 37.64
CA LYS A 289 -4.64 19.32 37.78
C LYS A 289 -3.68 18.19 38.16
N GLN A 290 -4.13 17.27 39.01
CA GLN A 290 -3.32 16.15 39.50
C GLN A 290 -3.30 14.97 38.50
N PHE A 291 -4.37 14.78 37.74
CA PHE A 291 -4.56 13.69 36.78
C PHE A 291 -5.07 14.21 35.41
N PRO A 292 -4.26 14.99 34.67
CA PRO A 292 -4.69 15.64 33.43
C PRO A 292 -4.97 14.67 32.27
N GLN A 293 -4.46 13.44 32.35
CA GLN A 293 -4.77 12.35 31.41
C GLN A 293 -5.38 11.15 32.17
N GLY A 294 -6.00 11.42 33.31
CA GLY A 294 -6.59 10.40 34.19
C GLY A 294 -7.80 9.70 33.57
N THR A 295 -8.08 8.49 34.04
CA THR A 295 -9.23 7.66 33.66
C THR A 295 -10.56 8.40 33.84
N PHE A 296 -10.70 9.25 34.86
CA PHE A 296 -11.93 10.03 35.11
C PHE A 296 -11.83 11.51 34.68
N ALA A 297 -10.79 11.91 33.93
CA ALA A 297 -10.60 13.30 33.50
C ALA A 297 -11.82 13.82 32.71
N ALA A 298 -12.32 13.05 31.75
CA ALA A 298 -13.51 13.44 30.98
C ALA A 298 -14.77 13.63 31.86
N LEU A 299 -14.94 12.80 32.89
CA LEU A 299 -16.07 12.91 33.84
C LEU A 299 -15.90 14.13 34.75
N ALA A 300 -14.68 14.42 35.20
CA ALA A 300 -14.37 15.58 36.01
C ALA A 300 -14.55 16.90 35.23
N GLU A 301 -14.15 16.94 33.96
CA GLU A 301 -14.38 18.08 33.06
C GLU A 301 -15.88 18.34 32.86
N THR A 302 -16.63 17.27 32.61
CA THR A 302 -18.10 17.35 32.46
C THR A 302 -18.74 17.89 33.74
N ARG A 303 -18.34 17.36 34.90
CA ARG A 303 -18.90 17.78 36.18
C ARG A 303 -18.50 19.20 36.57
N LEU A 304 -17.29 19.62 36.24
CA LEU A 304 -16.84 21.00 36.43
C LEU A 304 -17.64 21.97 35.55
N ALA A 305 -17.90 21.62 34.29
CA ALA A 305 -18.75 22.39 33.40
C ALA A 305 -20.18 22.53 33.95
N GLU A 306 -20.76 21.44 34.45
CA GLU A 306 -22.08 21.46 35.10
C GLU A 306 -22.14 22.35 36.35
N LEU A 307 -21.11 22.30 37.21
CA LEU A 307 -21.06 23.06 38.47
C LEU A 307 -20.68 24.53 38.27
N SER A 308 -20.03 24.86 37.15
CA SER A 308 -19.67 26.24 36.78
C SER A 308 -20.78 26.96 35.99
N ALA A 309 -21.75 26.21 35.46
CA ALA A 309 -22.96 26.77 34.88
C ALA A 309 -23.93 27.21 36.00
N ALA A 310 -24.15 28.52 36.14
CA ALA A 310 -25.19 29.05 37.04
C ALA A 310 -26.59 28.55 36.64
N PRO A 311 -27.52 28.30 37.58
CA PRO A 311 -28.82 27.73 37.23
C PRO A 311 -29.74 28.76 36.56
N ALA A 312 -30.22 28.43 35.37
CA ALA A 312 -31.42 29.03 34.78
C ALA A 312 -32.69 28.39 35.40
N PRO A 313 -33.80 29.12 35.61
CA PRO A 313 -34.97 28.58 36.30
C PRO A 313 -35.94 27.80 35.40
N ALA A 314 -36.38 26.66 35.97
CA ALA A 314 -37.70 26.01 35.96
C ALA A 314 -38.40 25.58 34.65
N SER A 315 -38.78 24.29 34.60
CA SER A 315 -40.17 23.89 34.29
C SER A 315 -40.55 22.55 34.95
N ALA A 316 -41.84 22.42 35.24
CA ALA A 316 -42.50 21.54 36.20
C ALA A 316 -42.63 20.04 35.77
N PRO A 317 -42.99 19.12 36.70
CA PRO A 317 -42.88 17.68 36.50
C PRO A 317 -44.14 17.04 35.89
N ARG A 318 -43.95 16.05 35.01
CA ARG A 318 -45.01 15.15 34.52
C ARG A 318 -44.78 13.73 35.03
N ALA A 319 -45.89 13.14 35.50
CA ALA A 319 -45.98 11.89 36.23
C ALA A 319 -45.64 10.62 35.41
N GLU A 320 -45.33 9.61 36.21
CA GLU A 320 -44.78 8.26 36.04
C GLU A 320 -45.64 7.27 35.23
N ALA A 321 -44.98 6.30 34.58
CA ALA A 321 -45.52 4.97 34.29
C ALA A 321 -44.37 3.92 34.26
N PRO A 322 -44.50 2.75 34.90
CA PRO A 322 -43.47 1.72 34.90
C PRO A 322 -43.69 0.68 33.80
N VAL A 323 -42.61 0.24 33.14
CA VAL A 323 -42.63 -0.86 32.16
C VAL A 323 -41.39 -1.76 32.40
N PRO A 324 -41.52 -3.11 32.30
CA PRO A 324 -40.66 -4.07 32.99
C PRO A 324 -39.43 -4.54 32.18
N ALA A 325 -38.64 -5.39 32.83
CA ALA A 325 -37.34 -5.93 32.38
C ALA A 325 -37.37 -6.60 30.98
N PRO A 326 -36.27 -6.51 30.18
CA PRO A 326 -36.19 -7.20 28.91
C PRO A 326 -35.78 -8.67 29.05
N VAL A 327 -36.55 -9.55 28.41
CA VAL A 327 -36.18 -10.92 28.04
C VAL A 327 -35.22 -10.85 26.85
N GLN A 328 -34.11 -11.60 26.91
CA GLN A 328 -33.15 -11.73 25.81
C GLN A 328 -33.73 -12.62 24.70
N ILE A 329 -33.84 -12.09 23.49
CA ILE A 329 -34.09 -12.85 22.26
C ILE A 329 -32.76 -12.95 21.51
N ALA A 330 -32.32 -14.18 21.22
CA ALA A 330 -31.18 -14.44 20.35
C ALA A 330 -31.52 -14.08 18.90
N VAL A 331 -30.70 -13.22 18.28
CA VAL A 331 -30.84 -12.84 16.86
C VAL A 331 -29.86 -13.69 16.04
N ALA A 332 -30.41 -14.48 15.12
CA ALA A 332 -29.65 -15.19 14.10
C ALA A 332 -29.07 -14.21 13.05
N ALA A 333 -27.89 -14.52 12.53
CA ALA A 333 -27.18 -13.72 11.54
C ALA A 333 -27.95 -13.58 10.21
N PRO A 334 -27.91 -12.40 9.55
CA PRO A 334 -28.55 -12.20 8.23
C PRO A 334 -27.77 -12.92 7.11
N PRO A 335 -28.44 -13.35 6.02
CA PRO A 335 -27.78 -13.97 4.88
C PRO A 335 -26.98 -12.94 4.07
N ALA A 336 -25.90 -13.41 3.46
CA ALA A 336 -24.99 -12.62 2.63
C ALA A 336 -25.70 -11.92 1.46
N PRO A 337 -25.28 -10.70 1.07
CA PRO A 337 -25.87 -9.99 -0.06
C PRO A 337 -25.54 -10.68 -1.40
N PRO A 338 -26.43 -10.60 -2.40
CA PRO A 338 -26.19 -11.14 -3.72
C PRO A 338 -25.06 -10.39 -4.44
N ALA A 339 -24.29 -11.11 -5.26
CA ALA A 339 -23.24 -10.53 -6.09
C ALA A 339 -23.78 -9.37 -6.95
N PRO A 340 -23.02 -8.27 -7.11
CA PRO A 340 -23.48 -7.12 -7.87
C PRO A 340 -23.67 -7.49 -9.35
N MET A 341 -24.85 -7.21 -9.91
CA MET A 341 -25.09 -7.28 -11.35
C MET A 341 -24.18 -6.28 -12.07
N VAL A 342 -23.25 -6.76 -12.89
CA VAL A 342 -22.44 -5.91 -13.76
C VAL A 342 -23.35 -5.28 -14.81
N ARG A 343 -23.57 -3.97 -14.73
CA ARG A 343 -24.35 -3.22 -15.72
C ARG A 343 -23.48 -2.95 -16.94
N LEU A 344 -23.96 -3.38 -18.10
CA LEU A 344 -23.34 -3.08 -19.39
C LEU A 344 -23.50 -1.60 -19.74
N PHE A 345 -22.49 -1.06 -20.42
CA PHE A 345 -22.48 0.32 -20.89
C PHE A 345 -23.64 0.62 -21.84
N ASP A 346 -24.41 1.66 -21.52
CA ASP A 346 -25.41 2.27 -22.38
C ASP A 346 -25.17 3.77 -22.49
N ALA A 347 -24.87 4.25 -23.70
CA ALA A 347 -24.59 5.66 -23.95
C ALA A 347 -25.79 6.57 -23.66
N ALA A 348 -27.03 6.07 -23.76
CA ALA A 348 -28.24 6.83 -23.45
C ALA A 348 -28.37 7.12 -21.94
N ALA A 349 -27.78 6.27 -21.10
CA ALA A 349 -27.88 6.34 -19.65
C ALA A 349 -26.79 7.23 -18.99
N ILE A 350 -25.89 7.83 -19.77
CA ILE A 350 -24.79 8.64 -19.22
C ILE A 350 -25.34 9.93 -18.59
N PRO A 351 -25.11 10.18 -17.29
CA PRO A 351 -25.58 11.38 -16.61
C PRO A 351 -24.73 12.60 -16.99
N TYR A 352 -25.27 13.80 -16.75
CA TYR A 352 -24.61 15.12 -16.91
C TYR A 352 -24.21 15.54 -18.33
N VAL A 353 -24.02 14.61 -19.27
CA VAL A 353 -23.64 14.90 -20.65
C VAL A 353 -24.85 15.29 -21.50
N SER A 354 -24.62 16.11 -22.53
CA SER A 354 -25.66 16.55 -23.46
C SER A 354 -26.13 15.40 -24.38
N PRO A 355 -27.33 15.50 -25.00
CA PRO A 355 -27.78 14.50 -25.97
C PRO A 355 -26.79 14.25 -27.12
N LYS A 356 -26.17 15.31 -27.64
CA LYS A 356 -25.12 15.23 -28.67
C LYS A 356 -23.86 14.50 -28.18
N ALA A 357 -23.50 14.69 -26.92
CA ALA A 357 -22.39 13.96 -26.31
C ALA A 357 -22.70 12.47 -26.16
N ARG A 358 -23.94 12.09 -25.81
CA ARG A 358 -24.37 10.68 -25.76
C ARG A 358 -24.29 10.00 -27.13
N GLU A 359 -24.71 10.68 -28.19
CA GLU A 359 -24.56 10.20 -29.56
C GLU A 359 -23.09 9.96 -29.91
N THR A 360 -22.22 10.91 -29.57
CA THR A 360 -20.77 10.80 -29.80
C THR A 360 -20.16 9.65 -28.99
N LEU A 361 -20.64 9.41 -27.76
CA LEU A 361 -20.19 8.35 -26.87
C LEU A 361 -20.76 6.97 -27.23
N GLY A 362 -21.71 6.87 -28.16
CA GLY A 362 -22.19 5.59 -28.68
C GLY A 362 -21.06 4.73 -29.26
N ARG A 363 -20.02 5.36 -29.82
CA ARG A 363 -18.84 4.65 -30.35
C ARG A 363 -17.94 4.06 -29.26
N PHE A 364 -18.08 4.47 -28.00
CA PHE A 364 -17.23 4.02 -26.90
C PHE A 364 -17.31 2.50 -26.70
N ALA A 365 -18.51 1.92 -26.81
CA ALA A 365 -18.74 0.48 -26.69
C ALA A 365 -17.92 -0.34 -27.70
N SER A 366 -17.71 0.20 -28.91
CA SER A 366 -16.96 -0.46 -29.99
C SER A 366 -15.44 -0.34 -29.89
N LEU A 367 -14.93 0.44 -28.92
CA LEU A 367 -13.49 0.66 -28.81
C LEU A 367 -12.76 -0.56 -28.21
N PRO A 368 -11.49 -0.80 -28.60
CA PRO A 368 -10.68 -1.87 -28.02
C PRO A 368 -10.42 -1.66 -26.52
N SER A 369 -10.52 -2.75 -25.77
CA SER A 369 -10.11 -2.81 -24.36
C SER A 369 -8.59 -2.95 -24.18
N PRO A 370 -8.02 -2.49 -23.04
CA PRO A 370 -8.71 -1.75 -21.98
C PRO A 370 -9.19 -0.37 -22.45
N LYS A 371 -10.36 0.06 -21.98
CA LYS A 371 -10.93 1.39 -22.25
C LYS A 371 -11.55 2.01 -21.00
N ALA A 372 -11.57 3.34 -20.91
CA ALA A 372 -12.19 4.05 -19.80
C ALA A 372 -12.85 5.35 -20.25
N LEU A 373 -13.96 5.71 -19.61
CA LEU A 373 -14.71 6.94 -19.82
C LEU A 373 -14.83 7.67 -18.47
N ALA A 374 -14.38 8.92 -18.43
CA ALA A 374 -14.54 9.82 -17.31
C ALA A 374 -15.52 10.94 -17.64
N ILE A 375 -16.30 11.38 -16.65
CA ILE A 375 -17.28 12.47 -16.76
C ILE A 375 -17.13 13.45 -15.60
N SER A 376 -17.60 14.69 -15.82
CA SER A 376 -17.69 15.74 -14.81
C SER A 376 -19.15 16.15 -14.57
N PRO A 377 -19.48 16.77 -13.42
CA PRO A 377 -20.85 17.16 -13.12
C PRO A 377 -21.33 18.33 -14.00
N LYS A 378 -20.40 19.01 -14.68
CA LYS A 378 -20.68 20.05 -15.68
C LYS A 378 -20.91 19.49 -17.09
N GLY A 379 -20.92 18.16 -17.26
CA GLY A 379 -21.15 17.50 -18.54
C GLY A 379 -19.91 17.40 -19.45
N ASN A 380 -18.72 17.76 -18.93
CA ASN A 380 -17.47 17.48 -19.62
C ASN A 380 -17.15 15.99 -19.52
N TYR A 381 -16.51 15.44 -20.55
CA TYR A 381 -16.14 14.03 -20.58
C TYR A 381 -14.86 13.83 -21.38
N ALA A 382 -14.18 12.72 -21.10
CA ALA A 382 -13.09 12.23 -21.92
C ALA A 382 -13.04 10.71 -21.85
N TYR A 383 -12.66 10.07 -22.95
CA TYR A 383 -12.43 8.63 -22.98
C TYR A 383 -11.08 8.30 -23.60
N VAL A 384 -10.54 7.16 -23.20
CA VAL A 384 -9.28 6.61 -23.68
C VAL A 384 -9.47 5.11 -23.92
N SER A 385 -8.88 4.58 -24.98
CA SER A 385 -8.94 3.17 -25.36
C SER A 385 -7.58 2.68 -25.82
N ASN A 386 -7.38 1.36 -25.83
CA ASN A 386 -6.13 0.71 -26.21
C ASN A 386 -5.97 0.55 -27.73
N THR A 387 -6.29 1.60 -28.51
CA THR A 387 -6.15 1.59 -29.98
C THR A 387 -4.72 1.36 -30.44
N THR A 388 -3.73 1.76 -29.65
CA THR A 388 -2.30 1.58 -29.95
C THR A 388 -1.74 0.23 -29.46
N GLN A 389 -2.53 -0.58 -28.74
CA GLN A 389 -2.10 -1.83 -28.11
C GLN A 389 -0.92 -1.69 -27.12
N THR A 390 -0.72 -0.49 -26.58
CA THR A 390 0.37 -0.18 -25.64
C THR A 390 -0.11 0.35 -24.29
N ARG A 391 -1.43 0.45 -24.07
CA ARG A 391 -2.01 1.00 -22.84
C ARG A 391 -2.48 -0.10 -21.91
N THR A 392 -2.15 0.05 -20.63
CA THR A 392 -2.65 -0.80 -19.54
C THR A 392 -4.05 -0.35 -19.09
N ALA A 393 -4.73 -1.17 -18.28
CA ALA A 393 -6.03 -0.80 -17.71
C ALA A 393 -5.93 0.43 -16.80
N GLU A 394 -4.88 0.52 -15.99
CA GLU A 394 -4.62 1.68 -15.13
C GLU A 394 -4.28 2.93 -15.92
N ASP A 395 -3.57 2.79 -17.04
CA ASP A 395 -3.29 3.90 -17.95
C ASP A 395 -4.53 4.53 -18.54
N VAL A 396 -5.46 3.72 -19.05
CA VAL A 396 -6.66 4.26 -19.68
C VAL A 396 -7.54 4.95 -18.65
N ARG A 397 -7.61 4.42 -17.41
CA ARG A 397 -8.31 5.05 -16.28
C ARG A 397 -7.72 6.40 -15.94
N ARG A 398 -6.40 6.44 -15.67
CA ARG A 398 -5.66 7.66 -15.33
C ARG A 398 -5.72 8.70 -16.45
N SER A 399 -5.51 8.30 -17.69
CA SER A 399 -5.53 9.21 -18.84
C SER A 399 -6.92 9.79 -19.10
N ALA A 400 -7.98 9.00 -18.94
CA ALA A 400 -9.36 9.48 -19.07
C ALA A 400 -9.70 10.51 -17.99
N LEU A 401 -9.30 10.26 -16.73
CA LEU A 401 -9.45 11.22 -15.63
C LEU A 401 -8.65 12.50 -15.87
N GLN A 402 -7.38 12.40 -16.29
CA GLN A 402 -6.52 13.56 -16.54
C GLN A 402 -7.09 14.43 -17.66
N HIS A 403 -7.48 13.82 -18.78
CA HIS A 403 -8.05 14.55 -19.91
C HIS A 403 -9.40 15.19 -19.54
N CYS A 404 -10.28 14.46 -18.84
CA CYS A 404 -11.55 15.03 -18.40
C CYS A 404 -11.32 16.20 -17.43
N GLN A 405 -10.42 16.05 -16.46
CA GLN A 405 -10.12 17.07 -15.46
C GLN A 405 -9.50 18.32 -16.10
N LEU A 406 -8.63 18.14 -17.10
CA LEU A 406 -8.08 19.23 -17.90
C LEU A 406 -9.20 20.04 -18.58
N ASN A 407 -10.11 19.36 -19.29
CA ASN A 407 -11.19 20.02 -20.02
C ASN A 407 -12.23 20.66 -19.08
N ALA A 408 -12.51 20.00 -17.95
CA ALA A 408 -13.53 20.44 -17.00
C ALA A 408 -13.04 21.55 -16.05
N GLY A 409 -11.73 21.76 -15.92
CA GLY A 409 -11.12 22.61 -14.89
C GLY A 409 -11.49 22.18 -13.46
N SER A 410 -11.91 20.93 -13.27
CA SER A 410 -12.39 20.38 -12.00
C SER A 410 -12.28 18.85 -12.02
N PRO A 411 -12.11 18.18 -10.85
CA PRO A 411 -11.96 16.73 -10.82
C PRO A 411 -13.14 15.99 -11.45
N CYS A 412 -12.82 14.97 -12.24
CA CYS A 412 -13.80 14.09 -12.87
C CYS A 412 -13.93 12.77 -12.10
N THR A 413 -14.87 11.92 -12.49
CA THR A 413 -15.03 10.55 -12.00
C THR A 413 -15.04 9.55 -13.15
N LEU A 414 -14.68 8.30 -12.90
CA LEU A 414 -14.79 7.22 -13.90
C LEU A 414 -16.24 6.75 -14.01
N TYR A 415 -16.88 6.96 -15.16
CA TYR A 415 -18.22 6.45 -15.44
C TYR A 415 -18.22 4.99 -15.86
N ALA A 416 -17.29 4.60 -16.72
CA ALA A 416 -17.18 3.23 -17.22
C ALA A 416 -15.73 2.82 -17.41
N VAL A 417 -15.45 1.54 -17.14
CA VAL A 417 -14.19 0.87 -17.47
C VAL A 417 -14.54 -0.40 -18.23
N ASP A 418 -13.93 -0.56 -19.40
CA ASP A 418 -14.34 -1.55 -20.39
C ASP A 418 -15.84 -1.42 -20.69
N ASP A 419 -16.57 -2.51 -20.53
CA ASP A 419 -18.02 -2.55 -20.77
C ASP A 419 -18.82 -2.37 -19.47
N ALA A 420 -18.14 -2.24 -18.32
CA ALA A 420 -18.77 -2.11 -17.00
C ALA A 420 -18.99 -0.65 -16.62
N VAL A 421 -20.21 -0.31 -16.24
CA VAL A 421 -20.57 1.00 -15.65
C VAL A 421 -20.24 1.00 -14.17
N LEU A 422 -19.57 2.06 -13.70
CA LEU A 422 -19.13 2.24 -12.31
C LEU A 422 -19.98 3.26 -11.53
N LEU A 423 -20.77 4.11 -12.21
CA LEU A 423 -21.71 5.02 -11.56
C LEU A 423 -23.15 4.52 -11.69
N ASP A 424 -23.72 4.11 -10.55
CA ASP A 424 -25.08 3.58 -10.48
C ASP A 424 -26.17 4.66 -10.47
N SER A 425 -25.83 5.92 -10.14
CA SER A 425 -26.77 7.04 -10.03
C SER A 425 -26.05 8.41 -10.11
N PRO A 426 -26.72 9.50 -10.54
CA PRO A 426 -26.17 10.86 -10.46
C PRO A 426 -25.68 11.23 -9.05
N VAL A 427 -26.36 10.76 -8.00
CA VAL A 427 -25.96 11.04 -6.60
C VAL A 427 -24.61 10.39 -6.23
N ALA A 428 -24.12 9.42 -7.02
CA ALA A 428 -22.88 8.70 -6.78
C ALA A 428 -21.63 9.37 -7.37
N PHE A 429 -21.70 10.64 -7.79
CA PHE A 429 -20.52 11.36 -8.27
C PHE A 429 -19.48 11.52 -7.14
N ALA A 430 -18.45 10.68 -7.17
CA ALA A 430 -17.28 10.78 -6.31
C ALA A 430 -16.11 11.37 -7.13
N PRO A 431 -15.66 12.60 -6.86
CA PRO A 431 -14.53 13.20 -7.58
C PRO A 431 -13.26 12.37 -7.38
N MET A 432 -12.57 12.03 -8.47
CA MET A 432 -11.32 11.27 -8.49
C MET A 432 -10.20 12.20 -8.99
N PRO A 433 -9.62 13.04 -8.10
CA PRO A 433 -8.57 13.96 -8.51
C PRO A 433 -7.33 13.20 -8.96
N VAL A 434 -6.77 13.63 -10.10
CA VAL A 434 -5.53 13.09 -10.64
C VAL A 434 -4.51 14.20 -10.88
N GLU A 435 -3.24 13.91 -10.62
CA GLU A 435 -2.15 14.88 -10.78
C GLU A 435 -1.88 15.13 -12.28
N ILE A 436 -1.76 16.40 -12.63
CA ILE A 436 -1.25 16.88 -13.93
C ILE A 436 -0.15 17.89 -13.57
N PRO A 437 1.14 17.50 -13.58
CA PRO A 437 2.20 18.41 -13.19
C PRO A 437 2.26 19.56 -14.18
N GLY A 438 2.07 20.77 -13.68
CA GLY A 438 2.06 21.99 -14.49
C GLY A 438 3.40 22.72 -14.54
N SER A 439 4.25 22.49 -13.54
CA SER A 439 5.58 23.13 -13.40
C SER A 439 6.53 22.24 -12.60
N GLY A 440 7.82 22.60 -12.57
CA GLY A 440 8.86 21.90 -11.81
C GLY A 440 9.84 21.12 -12.68
N LEU A 441 10.58 20.19 -12.08
CA LEU A 441 11.54 19.36 -12.82
C LEU A 441 10.83 18.28 -13.64
N PHE A 442 11.33 18.04 -14.85
CA PHE A 442 10.80 17.01 -15.73
C PHE A 442 11.02 15.61 -15.15
N ASP A 443 9.91 14.95 -14.80
CA ASP A 443 9.88 13.56 -14.38
C ASP A 443 9.17 12.70 -15.44
N PRO A 444 9.90 11.79 -16.14
CA PRO A 444 9.31 10.86 -17.09
C PRO A 444 8.10 10.08 -16.57
N ALA A 445 8.09 9.73 -15.28
CA ALA A 445 7.02 8.93 -14.67
C ALA A 445 5.73 9.73 -14.43
N LYS A 446 5.79 11.06 -14.46
CA LYS A 446 4.65 11.94 -14.20
C LYS A 446 4.05 12.59 -15.44
N VAL A 447 4.62 12.35 -16.63
CA VAL A 447 4.11 12.95 -17.87
C VAL A 447 2.65 12.54 -18.10
N PRO A 448 1.72 13.49 -18.26
CA PRO A 448 0.29 13.21 -18.35
C PRO A 448 -0.11 12.68 -19.74
N PHE A 449 -1.29 12.05 -19.82
CA PHE A 449 -1.99 11.60 -21.05
C PHE A 449 -1.35 10.47 -21.86
N VAL A 450 -0.03 10.31 -21.76
CA VAL A 450 0.75 9.29 -22.48
C VAL A 450 0.66 7.91 -21.83
N SER A 451 0.98 6.87 -22.59
CA SER A 451 1.01 5.47 -22.09
C SER A 451 2.19 5.22 -21.14
N ASP A 452 2.10 4.19 -20.30
CA ASP A 452 3.16 3.70 -19.42
C ASP A 452 4.44 3.41 -20.22
N ARG A 453 4.31 2.69 -21.35
CA ARG A 453 5.43 2.45 -22.27
C ARG A 453 6.07 3.75 -22.78
N THR A 454 5.26 4.79 -23.01
CA THR A 454 5.78 6.10 -23.40
C THR A 454 6.57 6.76 -22.26
N ARG A 455 6.11 6.65 -21.01
CA ARG A 455 6.85 7.16 -19.84
C ARG A 455 8.18 6.44 -19.66
N GLU A 456 8.16 5.11 -19.73
CA GLU A 456 9.33 4.25 -19.52
C GLU A 456 10.39 4.41 -20.60
N VAL A 457 9.97 4.61 -21.86
CA VAL A 457 10.88 4.63 -23.01
C VAL A 457 11.03 6.04 -23.59
N GLY A 458 9.92 6.63 -24.04
CA GLY A 458 9.91 7.90 -24.74
C GLY A 458 10.37 9.07 -23.86
N MET A 459 9.80 9.16 -22.66
CA MET A 459 10.08 10.27 -21.74
C MET A 459 11.46 10.12 -21.09
N VAL A 460 11.89 8.89 -20.77
CA VAL A 460 13.26 8.62 -20.33
C VAL A 460 14.27 9.04 -21.40
N LYS A 461 14.00 8.74 -22.68
CA LYS A 461 14.85 9.15 -23.80
C LYS A 461 14.90 10.67 -23.95
N TYR A 462 13.76 11.37 -23.85
CA TYR A 462 13.74 12.84 -23.86
C TYR A 462 14.62 13.43 -22.74
N ARG A 463 14.52 12.91 -21.52
CA ARG A 463 15.34 13.35 -20.38
C ARG A 463 16.84 13.17 -20.63
N GLN A 464 17.24 12.05 -21.25
CA GLN A 464 18.65 11.74 -21.50
C GLN A 464 19.28 12.53 -22.65
N ASN A 465 18.48 12.99 -23.62
CA ASN A 465 19.02 13.70 -24.77
C ASN A 465 19.59 15.07 -24.38
N PRO A 466 20.78 15.43 -24.90
CA PRO A 466 21.45 16.69 -24.59
C PRO A 466 20.98 17.84 -25.49
N GLY A 467 21.43 19.05 -25.15
CA GLY A 467 21.17 20.27 -25.91
C GLY A 467 19.75 20.82 -25.72
N HIS A 468 19.41 21.85 -26.48
CA HIS A 468 18.08 22.44 -26.43
C HIS A 468 17.05 21.46 -26.94
N LYS A 469 16.04 21.19 -26.11
CA LYS A 469 15.01 20.18 -26.36
C LYS A 469 13.66 20.66 -25.86
N ALA A 470 12.60 20.15 -26.48
CA ALA A 470 11.24 20.41 -26.06
C ALA A 470 10.37 19.18 -26.32
N LEU A 471 9.32 19.05 -25.53
CA LEU A 471 8.32 17.98 -25.57
C LEU A 471 6.94 18.61 -25.64
N ALA A 472 6.16 18.22 -26.65
CA ALA A 472 4.76 18.60 -26.79
C ALA A 472 3.86 17.36 -26.77
N LEU A 473 2.66 17.54 -26.25
CA LEU A 473 1.67 16.48 -26.12
C LEU A 473 0.26 16.98 -26.40
N THR A 474 -0.64 16.03 -26.63
CA THR A 474 -2.08 16.24 -26.76
C THR A 474 -2.80 15.55 -25.61
N PRO A 475 -4.00 16.01 -25.21
CA PRO A 475 -4.81 15.33 -24.19
C PRO A 475 -5.22 13.90 -24.57
N THR A 476 -5.17 13.55 -25.86
CA THR A 476 -5.41 12.18 -26.36
C THR A 476 -4.21 11.25 -26.18
N GLY A 477 -3.06 11.78 -25.74
CA GLY A 477 -1.82 11.04 -25.49
C GLY A 477 -0.93 10.86 -26.72
N ARG A 478 -1.20 11.58 -27.82
CA ARG A 478 -0.18 11.79 -28.87
C ARG A 478 0.85 12.81 -28.41
N TRP A 479 2.09 12.65 -28.83
CA TRP A 479 3.21 13.47 -28.37
C TRP A 479 4.33 13.52 -29.41
N ALA A 480 5.20 14.53 -29.30
CA ALA A 480 6.43 14.66 -30.05
C ALA A 480 7.53 15.27 -29.18
N ALA A 481 8.78 14.95 -29.50
CA ALA A 481 9.95 15.52 -28.86
C ALA A 481 11.01 15.89 -29.90
N VAL A 482 11.72 16.98 -29.65
CA VAL A 482 12.90 17.41 -30.41
C VAL A 482 14.07 17.64 -29.45
N TRP A 483 15.29 17.49 -29.93
CA TRP A 483 16.51 17.68 -29.12
C TRP A 483 17.67 18.13 -30.00
N ALA A 484 18.80 18.52 -29.37
CA ALA A 484 19.98 19.07 -30.04
C ALA A 484 19.65 20.24 -30.99
N ARG A 485 18.67 21.07 -30.61
CA ARG A 485 18.22 22.23 -31.37
C ARG A 485 19.14 23.43 -31.17
N LYS A 486 19.05 24.42 -32.08
CA LYS A 486 19.98 25.56 -32.13
C LYS A 486 19.78 26.52 -30.96
N SER A 487 18.55 26.63 -30.47
CA SER A 487 18.14 27.45 -29.32
C SER A 487 16.91 26.82 -28.67
N ILE A 488 16.50 27.34 -27.50
CA ILE A 488 15.24 26.96 -26.86
C ILE A 488 14.04 27.34 -27.74
N ASP A 489 14.07 28.52 -28.37
CA ASP A 489 12.97 28.99 -29.22
C ASP A 489 12.82 28.11 -30.47
N ASP A 490 13.94 27.71 -31.09
CA ASP A 490 13.97 26.73 -32.19
C ASP A 490 13.43 25.36 -31.74
N ALA A 491 13.64 24.97 -30.47
CA ALA A 491 13.07 23.74 -29.93
C ALA A 491 11.55 23.85 -29.72
N ARG A 492 11.06 24.99 -29.22
CA ARG A 492 9.62 25.23 -29.02
C ARG A 492 8.85 25.20 -30.34
N GLU A 493 9.33 25.92 -31.35
CA GLU A 493 8.69 25.95 -32.67
C GLU A 493 8.69 24.56 -33.31
N ALA A 494 9.84 23.90 -33.34
CA ALA A 494 9.97 22.61 -34.01
C ALA A 494 9.18 21.47 -33.33
N VAL A 495 9.00 21.51 -32.01
CA VAL A 495 8.23 20.45 -31.32
C VAL A 495 6.74 20.56 -31.62
N LEU A 496 6.21 21.78 -31.76
CA LEU A 496 4.80 22.00 -32.09
C LEU A 496 4.50 21.56 -33.51
N GLU A 497 5.30 22.00 -34.49
CA GLU A 497 5.19 21.54 -35.88
C GLU A 497 5.21 20.01 -35.95
N ARG A 498 6.20 19.39 -35.28
CA ARG A 498 6.33 17.93 -35.26
C ARG A 498 5.15 17.23 -34.57
N CYS A 499 4.61 17.82 -33.52
CA CYS A 499 3.47 17.26 -32.80
C CYS A 499 2.20 17.31 -33.66
N GLU A 500 1.94 18.44 -34.32
CA GLU A 500 0.77 18.62 -35.19
C GLU A 500 0.78 17.66 -36.38
N GLU A 501 1.94 17.44 -37.00
CA GLU A 501 2.13 16.43 -38.04
C GLU A 501 1.73 15.02 -37.57
N LEU A 502 2.24 14.61 -36.40
CA LEU A 502 1.99 13.29 -35.82
C LEU A 502 0.58 13.17 -35.23
N SER A 503 -0.03 14.29 -34.84
CA SER A 503 -1.35 14.32 -34.21
C SER A 503 -2.50 14.37 -35.21
N GLY A 504 -2.20 14.60 -36.49
CA GLY A 504 -3.23 14.81 -37.51
C GLY A 504 -3.92 16.17 -37.33
N LYS A 505 -3.13 17.20 -37.01
CA LYS A 505 -3.58 18.59 -36.72
C LYS A 505 -4.41 18.75 -35.44
N ALA A 506 -4.24 17.86 -34.47
CA ALA A 506 -4.77 18.11 -33.13
C ALA A 506 -3.91 19.17 -32.42
N GLU A 507 -4.56 20.03 -31.64
CA GLU A 507 -3.90 21.06 -30.85
C GLU A 507 -2.90 20.42 -29.87
N CYS A 508 -1.64 20.85 -29.99
CA CYS A 508 -0.52 20.37 -29.20
C CYS A 508 -0.06 21.46 -28.23
N THR A 509 0.22 21.06 -26.99
CA THR A 509 0.73 21.97 -25.96
C THR A 509 2.14 21.56 -25.57
N ILE A 510 3.02 22.53 -25.39
CA ILE A 510 4.38 22.28 -24.88
C ILE A 510 4.25 21.89 -23.40
N TYR A 511 4.76 20.72 -23.06
CA TYR A 511 4.76 20.23 -21.69
C TYR A 511 6.09 20.49 -20.98
N ALA A 512 7.20 20.30 -21.70
CA ALA A 512 8.52 20.48 -21.14
C ALA A 512 9.49 21.14 -22.12
N VAL A 513 10.37 21.95 -21.56
CA VAL A 513 11.50 22.59 -22.25
C VAL A 513 12.75 22.29 -21.44
N ASN A 514 13.75 21.71 -22.09
CA ASN A 514 14.91 21.10 -21.43
C ASN A 514 14.45 20.14 -20.31
N ASP A 515 14.90 20.35 -19.08
CA ASP A 515 14.59 19.50 -17.93
C ASP A 515 13.51 20.13 -17.02
N ALA A 516 12.77 21.14 -17.50
CA ALA A 516 11.70 21.80 -16.78
C ALA A 516 10.33 21.55 -17.43
N VAL A 517 9.32 21.32 -16.59
CA VAL A 517 7.91 21.31 -16.98
C VAL A 517 7.44 22.77 -17.07
N VAL A 518 6.81 23.12 -18.19
CA VAL A 518 6.30 24.47 -18.50
C VAL A 518 4.82 24.46 -18.86
N PHE A 519 4.12 23.38 -18.53
CA PHE A 519 2.76 23.12 -19.00
C PHE A 519 1.74 24.16 -18.54
N ASP A 520 1.85 24.71 -17.32
CA ASP A 520 0.96 25.78 -16.85
C ASP A 520 1.22 27.14 -17.52
N GLU A 521 2.44 27.38 -17.99
CA GLU A 521 2.84 28.63 -18.67
C GLU A 521 2.36 28.67 -20.12
N GLU A 522 2.21 27.49 -20.73
CA GLU A 522 1.90 27.28 -22.13
C GLU A 522 0.43 26.87 -22.36
N ARG A 523 -0.41 26.87 -21.30
CA ARG A 523 -1.83 26.43 -21.30
C ARG A 523 -2.83 27.58 -21.31
#